data_AF-A0A847JD50-F1
#
_entry.id   AF-A0A847JD50-F1
#
_cell.length_a   1.000
_cell.length_b   1.000
_cell.length_c   1.000
_cell.angle_alpha   90.00
_cell.angle_beta   90.00
_cell.angle_gamma   90.00
#
_symmetry.space_group_name_H-M   'P 1'
#
loop_
_entity.id
_entity.type
_entity.pdbx_description
1 polymer ?
#
loop_
_entity_poly.entity_id
_entity_poly.type
_entity_poly.pdbx_seq_one_letter_code
_entity_poly.pdbx_strand_id
1 'polypeptide(L)' 'MKIRYFAWVRERIGKPEEILDPPASVATTTDLLAW' A
#
# COMPACT_ATOMS: atom_id res chain seq x y z
N MET A 1 3.12 0.71 -8.40
CA MET A 1 2.85 -0.45 -7.51
C MET A 1 1.35 -0.60 -7.27
N LYS A 2 0.83 -1.84 -7.13
CA LYS A 2 -0.58 -2.13 -6.83
C LYS A 2 -0.71 -2.67 -5.41
N ILE A 3 -1.45 -1.97 -4.55
CA ILE A 3 -1.69 -2.33 -3.14
C ILE A 3 -3.10 -2.92 -3.02
N ARG A 4 -3.22 -4.09 -2.39
CA ARG A 4 -4.49 -4.78 -2.14
C ARG A 4 -4.83 -4.72 -0.65
N TYR A 5 -6.05 -4.31 -0.32
CA TYR A 5 -6.51 -4.29 1.06
C TYR A 5 -7.33 -5.54 1.38
N PHE A 6 -7.09 -6.13 2.55
CA PHE A 6 -7.72 -7.38 2.99
C PHE A 6 -8.44 -7.21 4.33
N ALA A 7 -9.43 -8.07 4.57
CA ALA A 7 -10.23 -8.10 5.79
C ALA A 7 -10.77 -6.71 6.16
N TRP A 8 -10.76 -6.37 7.45
CA TRP A 8 -11.30 -5.13 7.99
C TRP A 8 -10.63 -3.87 7.42
N VAL A 9 -9.41 -3.98 6.87
CA VAL A 9 -8.70 -2.83 6.28
C VAL A 9 -9.42 -2.33 5.03
N ARG A 10 -9.99 -3.22 4.20
CA ARG A 10 -10.73 -2.81 3.00
C ARG A 10 -11.98 -1.99 3.36
N GLU A 11 -12.61 -2.30 4.50
CA GLU A 11 -13.82 -1.63 4.98
C GLU A 11 -13.45 -0.24 5.51
N ARG A 12 -12.32 -0.13 6.21
CA ARG A 12 -11.79 1.15 6.69
C ARG A 12 -11.37 2.09 5.56
N ILE A 13 -10.74 1.58 4.51
CA ILE A 13 -10.27 2.39 3.37
C ILE A 13 -11.39 2.63 2.34
N GLY A 14 -12.40 1.76 2.28
CA GLY A 14 -13.52 1.87 1.33
C GLY A 14 -13.17 1.49 -0.11
N LYS A 15 -11.98 0.91 -0.33
CA LYS A 15 -11.54 0.43 -1.64
C LYS A 15 -10.88 -0.96 -1.51
N PRO A 16 -11.01 -1.83 -2.51
CA PRO A 16 -10.34 -3.13 -2.52
C PRO A 16 -8.85 -3.04 -2.91
N GLU A 17 -8.46 -1.99 -3.62
CA GLU A 17 -7.09 -1.78 -4.09
C GLU A 17 -6.81 -0.36 -4.53
N GLU A 18 -5.52 -0.02 -4.63
CA GLU A 18 -5.02 1.23 -5.18
C GLU A 18 -3.75 1.02 -5.99
N ILE A 19 -3.52 1.89 -6.98
CA ILE A 19 -2.28 1.96 -7.75
C ILE A 19 -1.55 3.22 -7.28
N LEU A 20 -0.36 3.03 -6.70
CA LEU A 20 0.48 4.10 -6.18
C LEU A 20 1.87 4.02 -6.79
N ASP A 21 2.50 5.16 -7.01
CA ASP A 21 3.90 5.24 -7.40
C ASP A 21 4.76 5.57 -6.16
N PRO A 22 5.54 4.62 -5.63
CA PRO A 22 6.34 4.87 -4.44
C PRO A 22 7.53 5.77 -4.79
N PRO A 23 8.02 6.59 -3.83
CA PRO A 23 9.24 7.35 -4.02
C PRO A 23 10.44 6.46 -4.37
N ALA A 24 11.41 7.00 -5.11
CA ALA A 24 12.62 6.27 -5.49
C ALA A 24 13.47 5.77 -4.30
N SER A 25 13.26 6.33 -3.11
CA SER A 25 13.90 5.88 -1.87
C SER A 25 13.33 4.56 -1.33
N VAL A 26 12.15 4.14 -1.78
CA VAL A 26 11.53 2.87 -1.35
C VAL A 26 12.09 1.73 -2.20
N ALA A 27 13.13 1.07 -1.68
CA ALA A 27 13.79 -0.05 -2.36
C ALA A 27 13.35 -1.42 -1.80
N THR A 28 12.95 -1.47 -0.53
CA THR A 28 12.58 -2.71 0.16
C THR A 28 11.18 -2.63 0.76
N THR A 29 10.63 -3.80 1.13
CA THR A 29 9.36 -3.86 1.87
C THR A 29 9.45 -3.14 3.22
N THR A 30 10.62 -3.13 3.85
CA THR A 30 10.83 -2.39 5.11
C THR A 30 10.75 -0.89 4.88
N ASP A 31 11.33 -0.37 3.80
CA ASP A 31 11.21 1.05 3.44
C ASP A 31 9.76 1.42 3.14
N LEU A 32 9.01 0.51 2.50
CA LEU A 32 7.59 0.71 2.22
C LEU A 32 6.74 0.75 3.50
N LEU A 33 7.07 -0.04 4.50
CA LEU A 33 6.39 -0.04 5.81
C LEU A 33 6.71 1.20 6.66
N ALA A 34 7.86 1.83 6.42
CA ALA A 34 8.32 3.01 7.17
C ALA A 34 7.84 4.34 6.57
N TRP A 35 7.26 4.31 5.36
CA TRP A 35 6.70 5.47 4.66
C TRP A 35 5.28 5.79 5.13
#